data_AF-A0A345XZS5-F1
#
_entry.id   AF-A0A345XZS5-F1
#
_cell.length_a   1.000
_cell.length_b   1.000
_cell.length_c   1.000
_cell.angle_alpha   90.00
_cell.angle_beta   90.00
_cell.angle_gamma   90.00
#
_symmetry.space_group_name_H-M   'P 1'
#
loop_
_entity.id
_entity.type
_entity.pdbx_description
1 polymer ?
#
loop_
_entity_poly.entity_id
_entity_poly.type
_entity_poly.pdbx_seq_one_letter_code
_entity_poly.pdbx_strand_id
1 'polypeptide(L)' 'MCVLNEDSVFDQSEEDGRVVLLTDTPGPEVEATVRYAIQWCPARALSLTED' A
#
# COMPACT_ATOMS: atom_id res chain seq x y z
N MET A 1 -6.67 -4.96 1.38
CA MET A 1 -7.11 -3.69 0.74
C MET A 1 -6.04 -2.63 1.01
N CYS A 2 -5.66 -1.78 0.04
CA CYS A 2 -4.51 -0.85 0.19
C CYS A 2 -4.89 0.46 0.88
N VAL A 3 -5.52 1.40 0.15
CA VAL A 3 -5.94 2.72 0.64
C VAL A 3 -6.79 2.64 1.91
N LEU A 4 -7.63 1.61 2.03
CA LEU A 4 -8.47 1.40 3.22
C LEU A 4 -7.71 0.96 4.47
N ASN A 5 -6.49 0.43 4.32
CA ASN A 5 -5.66 0.05 5.46
C ASN A 5 -4.63 1.12 5.82
N GLU A 6 -4.11 1.87 4.83
CA GLU A 6 -3.12 2.91 5.06
C GLU A 6 -3.19 3.99 3.96
N ASP A 7 -4.06 4.98 4.16
CA ASP A 7 -4.30 6.08 3.22
C ASP A 7 -3.14 7.09 3.16
N SER A 8 -2.25 7.08 4.16
CA SER A 8 -1.02 7.87 4.15
C SER A 8 0.06 7.31 3.22
N VAL A 9 -0.07 6.05 2.80
CA VAL A 9 0.90 5.34 1.96
C VAL A 9 0.33 4.97 0.60
N PHE A 10 -0.96 4.63 0.53
CA PHE A 10 -1.62 4.20 -0.69
C PHE A 10 -2.82 5.07 -1.00
N ASP A 11 -3.04 5.32 -2.28
CA ASP A 11 -4.28 5.87 -2.81
C ASP A 11 -4.88 4.94 -3.87
N GLN A 12 -6.06 5.27 -4.36
CA GLN A 12 -6.70 4.62 -5.49
C GLN A 12 -6.97 5.64 -6.60
N SER A 13 -6.46 5.32 -7.80
CA SER A 13 -6.74 6.06 -9.03
C SER A 13 -8.25 6.12 -9.30
N GLU A 14 -8.79 7.33 -9.41
CA GLU A 14 -10.20 7.54 -9.78
C GLU A 14 -10.51 7.13 -11.22
N GLU A 15 -9.50 7.08 -12.10
CA GLU A 15 -9.67 6.77 -13.52
C GLU A 15 -9.83 5.26 -13.77
N ASP A 16 -8.97 4.44 -13.16
CA ASP A 16 -8.85 3.01 -13.46
C ASP A 16 -8.85 2.11 -12.22
N GLY A 17 -9.02 2.67 -11.03
CA GLY A 17 -9.12 1.93 -9.77
C GLY A 17 -7.80 1.28 -9.32
N ARG A 18 -6.67 1.56 -9.99
CA ARG A 18 -5.36 1.04 -9.61
C ARG A 18 -4.88 1.67 -8.31
N VAL A 19 -4.10 0.90 -7.56
CA VAL A 19 -3.37 1.44 -6.41
C VAL A 19 -2.30 2.42 -6.87
N VAL A 20 -2.22 3.56 -6.20
CA VAL A 20 -1.16 4.56 -6.34
C VAL A 20 -0.32 4.52 -5.07
N LEU A 21 1.01 4.51 -5.22
CA LEU A 21 1.94 4.58 -4.09
C LEU A 21 2.22 6.06 -3.80
N LEU A 22 1.81 6.54 -2.63
CA LEU A 22 2.05 7.92 -2.18
C LEU A 22 3.40 8.05 -1.47
N THR A 23 3.77 7.05 -0.67
CA THR A 23 5.00 7.03 0.13
C THR A 23 5.75 5.73 -0.14
N ASP A 24 6.91 5.80 -0.80
CA ASP A 24 7.71 4.63 -1.15
C ASP A 24 8.54 4.06 0.01
N THR A 25 8.89 4.92 0.97
CA THR A 25 9.70 4.61 2.13
C THR A 25 8.92 4.94 3.41
N PRO A 26 7.86 4.17 3.73
CA PRO A 26 7.03 4.44 4.91
C PRO A 26 7.83 4.27 6.21
N GLY A 27 7.53 5.13 7.19
CA GLY A 27 8.14 5.06 8.51
C GLY A 27 7.67 3.83 9.33
N PRO A 28 8.36 3.51 10.43
CA PRO A 28 8.04 2.36 11.28
C PRO A 28 6.62 2.44 11.89
N GLU A 29 6.04 3.64 12.00
CA GLU A 29 4.70 3.86 12.52
C GLU A 29 3.58 3.19 11.71
N VAL A 30 3.78 2.98 10.41
CA VAL A 30 2.80 2.37 9.49
C VAL A 30 3.28 1.03 8.92
N GLU A 31 4.42 0.50 9.38
CA GLU A 31 4.99 -0.75 8.83
C GLU A 31 3.98 -1.92 8.93
N ALA A 32 3.28 -2.03 10.06
CA ALA A 32 2.34 -3.13 10.30
C ALA A 32 1.13 -3.07 9.34
N THR A 33 0.57 -1.88 9.11
CA THR A 33 -0.58 -1.67 8.22
C THR A 33 -0.17 -1.85 6.75
N VAL A 34 1.01 -1.37 6.36
CA VAL A 34 1.61 -1.60 5.04
C VAL A 34 1.83 -3.10 4.78
N ARG A 35 2.44 -3.83 5.72
CA ARG A 35 2.63 -5.29 5.59
C ARG A 35 1.29 -6.03 5.45
N TYR A 36 0.28 -5.63 6.22
CA TYR A 36 -1.07 -6.20 6.13
C TYR A 36 -1.70 -5.92 4.75
N ALA A 37 -1.61 -4.69 4.24
CA ALA A 37 -2.12 -4.31 2.93
C ALA A 37 -1.49 -5.15 1.80
N ILE A 38 -0.19 -5.42 1.90
CA ILE A 38 0.58 -6.21 0.93
C ILE A 38 0.18 -7.69 1.00
N GLN A 39 0.15 -8.28 2.20
CA GLN A 39 -0.19 -9.69 2.41
C GLN A 39 -1.61 -10.01 1.91
N TRP A 40 -2.56 -9.09 2.12
CA TRP A 40 -3.97 -9.27 1.79
C TRP A 40 -4.38 -8.53 0.52
N CYS A 41 -3.44 -8.26 -0.38
CA CYS A 41 -3.73 -7.71 -1.71
C CYS A 41 -4.24 -8.83 -2.64
N PRO A 42 -5.54 -8.86 -3.01
CA PRO A 42 -6.08 -9.94 -3.84
C PRO A 42 -5.49 -9.94 -5.25
N ALA A 43 -5.10 -8.77 -5.76
CA ALA A 43 -4.49 -8.60 -7.07
C ALA A 43 -2.99 -8.93 -7.08
N ARG A 44 -2.35 -9.11 -5.91
CA ARG A 44 -0.89 -9.23 -5.76
C ARG A 44 -0.12 -8.09 -6.45
N ALA A 45 -0.66 -6.87 -6.34
CA ALA A 45 -0.12 -5.69 -6.99
C ALA A 45 1.00 -4.99 -6.18
N LEU A 46 1.26 -5.44 -4.95
CA LEU A 46 2.18 -4.80 -4.02
C LEU A 46 3.27 -5.77 -3.57
N SER A 47 4.46 -5.23 -3.28
CA SER A 47 5.60 -5.96 -2.73
C SER A 47 6.42 -5.04 -1.82
N LEU A 48 7.12 -5.62 -0.83
CA LEU A 48 8.19 -4.93 -0.10
C LEU A 48 9.54 -5.29 -0.71
N THR A 49 10.42 -4.31 -0.78
CA THR A 49 11.83 -4.48 -1.08
C THR A 49 12.64 -3.96 0.09
N GLU A 50 13.72 -4.65 0.43
CA GLU A 50 14.72 -4.21 1.40
C GLU A 50 15.93 -3.72 0.59
N ASP A 51 16.48 -2.55 0.92
CA ASP A 51 17.78 -2.07 0.43
C ASP A 51 18.94 -2.69 1.22
#